data_AF-A0A8X6H492-F1
#
_entry.id   AF-A0A8X6H492-F1
#
_cell.length_a   1.000
_cell.length_b   1.000
_cell.length_c   1.000
_cell.angle_alpha   90.00
_cell.angle_beta   90.00
_cell.angle_gamma   90.00
#
_symmetry.space_group_name_H-M   'P 1'
#
loop_
_entity.id
_entity.type
_entity.pdbx_description
1 polymer ?
#
loop_
_entity_poly.entity_id
_entity_poly.type
_entity_poly.pdbx_seq_one_letter_code
_entity_poly.pdbx_strand_id
1 'polypeptide(L)'
;MERRCVLNSWSKEEVTAVIHYEWARGVSGTEIHNRLVEVYGPGVMSKQMVRRWCRTFSDVHQQVEDIPRSGWTRTATTDANIGKVDDMIRANRRITVDEVAEELRISHERAQNIIHDILRYRKASARWVPRQLTSTHQEQRMAVSLEHLYVSISVLRNNIVQKAST
;
A
#
# COMPACT_ATOMS: atom_id res chain seq x y z
N MET A 1 -7.14 24.24 -57.24
CA MET A 1 -7.14 24.60 -55.80
C MET A 1 -7.84 23.48 -55.06
N GLU A 2 -7.09 22.62 -54.39
CA GLU A 2 -7.66 21.47 -53.67
C GLU A 2 -8.52 21.95 -52.50
N ARG A 3 -9.74 21.42 -52.41
CA ARG A 3 -10.63 21.64 -51.26
C ARG A 3 -10.03 20.89 -50.07
N ARG A 4 -9.26 21.58 -49.22
CA ARG A 4 -8.82 21.02 -47.93
C ARG A 4 -10.07 20.79 -47.08
N CYS A 5 -10.36 19.53 -46.75
CA CYS A 5 -11.42 19.16 -45.83
C CYS A 5 -10.99 19.52 -44.41
N VAL A 6 -11.79 20.34 -43.72
CA VAL A 6 -11.61 20.62 -42.29
C VAL A 6 -12.38 19.55 -41.50
N LEU A 7 -11.67 18.82 -40.66
CA LEU A 7 -12.24 17.83 -39.74
C LEU A 7 -12.95 18.59 -38.60
N ASN A 8 -14.28 18.62 -38.64
CA ASN A 8 -15.10 19.33 -37.64
C ASN A 8 -15.37 18.50 -36.36
N SER A 9 -14.78 17.31 -36.25
CA SER A 9 -14.89 16.41 -35.09
C SER A 9 -13.53 15.78 -34.83
N TRP A 10 -13.06 15.83 -33.59
CA TRP A 10 -11.76 15.32 -33.16
C TRP A 10 -11.82 14.91 -31.68
N SER A 11 -10.99 13.94 -31.29
CA SER A 11 -10.83 13.56 -29.88
C SER A 11 -9.61 14.28 -29.26
N LYS A 12 -9.62 14.44 -27.93
CA LYS A 12 -8.47 15.05 -27.23
C LYS A 12 -7.20 14.22 -27.40
N GLU A 13 -7.34 12.90 -27.38
CA GLU A 13 -6.25 11.93 -27.54
C GLU A 13 -5.61 12.02 -28.93
N GLU A 14 -6.44 12.12 -29.97
CA GLU A 14 -6.00 12.29 -31.36
C GLU A 14 -5.16 13.57 -31.52
N VAL A 15 -5.69 14.71 -31.06
CA VAL A 15 -4.99 16.00 -31.17
C VAL A 15 -3.72 16.01 -30.33
N THR A 16 -3.74 15.42 -29.13
CA THR A 16 -2.54 15.27 -28.29
C THR A 16 -1.47 14.42 -28.98
N ALA A 17 -1.84 13.34 -29.68
CA ALA A 17 -0.90 12.50 -30.44
C ALA A 17 -0.27 13.27 -31.61
N VAL A 18 -1.05 14.06 -32.35
CA VAL A 18 -0.54 14.91 -33.45
C VAL A 18 0.42 15.98 -32.92
N ILE A 19 0.10 16.62 -31.79
CA ILE A 19 1.01 17.59 -31.16
C ILE A 19 2.32 16.92 -30.77
N HIS A 20 2.25 15.71 -30.18
CA HIS A 20 3.45 14.97 -29.79
C HIS A 20 4.34 14.64 -31.00
N TYR A 21 3.74 14.17 -32.09
CA TYR A 21 4.44 13.87 -33.34
C TYR A 21 5.11 15.11 -33.94
N GLU A 22 4.40 16.23 -34.07
CA GLU A 22 4.96 17.46 -34.64
C GLU A 22 6.01 18.11 -33.73
N TRP A 23 5.83 18.02 -32.41
CA TRP A 23 6.82 18.47 -31.44
C TRP A 23 8.12 17.65 -31.53
N ALA A 24 8.03 16.32 -31.66
CA ALA A 24 9.19 15.45 -31.82
C ALA A 24 9.99 15.72 -33.11
N ARG A 25 9.34 16.30 -34.12
CA ARG A 25 9.99 16.79 -35.36
C ARG A 25 10.68 18.15 -35.20
N GLY A 26 10.64 18.76 -34.00
CA GLY A 26 11.24 20.05 -33.71
C GLY A 26 10.40 21.26 -34.16
N VAL A 27 9.11 21.06 -34.44
CA VAL A 27 8.24 22.16 -34.88
C VAL A 27 7.86 23.06 -33.70
N SER A 28 7.93 24.37 -33.89
CA SER A 28 7.57 25.34 -32.84
C SER A 28 6.09 25.23 -32.45
N GLY A 29 5.75 25.39 -31.18
CA GLY A 29 4.34 25.28 -30.72
C GLY A 29 3.37 26.28 -31.38
N THR A 30 3.88 27.40 -31.89
CA THR A 30 3.08 28.34 -32.71
C THR A 30 2.74 27.77 -34.08
N GLU A 31 3.69 27.08 -34.71
CA GLU A 31 3.50 26.44 -36.01
C GLU A 31 2.60 25.20 -35.89
N ILE A 32 2.76 24.42 -34.81
CA ILE A 32 1.87 23.30 -34.49
C ILE A 32 0.42 23.77 -34.39
N HIS A 33 0.16 24.87 -33.69
CA HIS A 33 -1.19 25.42 -33.59
C HIS A 33 -1.78 25.82 -34.95
N ASN A 34 -0.99 26.43 -35.83
CA ASN A 34 -1.47 26.83 -37.15
C ASN A 34 -1.87 25.61 -38.00
N ARG A 35 -1.06 24.54 -37.97
CA ARG A 35 -1.35 23.26 -38.65
C ARG A 35 -2.60 22.59 -38.08
N LEU A 36 -2.78 22.62 -36.76
CA LEU A 36 -3.98 22.09 -36.13
C LEU A 36 -5.23 22.86 -36.55
N VAL A 37 -5.18 24.20 -36.60
CA VAL A 37 -6.33 25.01 -37.03
C VAL A 37 -6.67 24.79 -38.50
N GLU A 38 -5.66 24.52 -39.34
CA GLU A 38 -5.86 24.20 -40.74
C GLU A 38 -6.62 22.88 -40.95
N VAL A 39 -6.32 21.86 -40.13
CA VAL A 39 -6.88 20.51 -40.27
C VAL A 39 -8.18 20.33 -39.47
N TYR A 40 -8.22 20.81 -38.23
CA TYR A 40 -9.31 20.58 -37.27
C TYR A 40 -10.20 21.81 -37.02
N GLY A 41 -9.87 22.94 -37.66
CA GLY A 41 -10.58 24.20 -37.53
C GLY A 41 -10.16 25.03 -36.31
N PRO A 42 -10.65 26.28 -36.20
CA PRO A 42 -10.25 27.23 -35.16
C PRO A 42 -10.67 26.81 -33.75
N GLY A 43 -11.61 25.87 -33.62
CA GLY A 43 -12.12 25.37 -32.33
C GLY A 43 -11.27 24.29 -31.68
N VAL A 44 -10.20 23.81 -32.34
CA VAL A 44 -9.43 22.63 -31.89
C VAL A 44 -8.79 22.82 -30.51
N MET A 45 -7.95 23.85 -30.37
CA MET A 45 -7.17 24.05 -29.15
C MET A 45 -6.53 25.44 -29.17
N SER A 46 -6.48 26.11 -28.02
CA SER A 46 -5.80 27.39 -27.92
C SER A 46 -4.27 27.26 -28.05
N LYS A 47 -3.61 28.29 -28.59
CA LYS A 47 -2.13 28.41 -28.64
C LYS A 47 -1.47 28.13 -27.28
N GLN A 48 -2.11 28.56 -26.19
CA GLN A 48 -1.58 28.35 -24.83
C GLN A 48 -1.57 26.87 -24.43
N MET A 49 -2.62 26.14 -24.80
CA MET A 49 -2.73 24.71 -24.49
C MET A 49 -1.76 23.87 -25.33
N VAL A 50 -1.56 24.20 -26.61
CA VAL A 50 -0.51 23.57 -27.44
C VAL A 50 0.87 23.77 -26.81
N ARG A 51 1.21 25.00 -26.40
CA ARG A 51 2.47 25.29 -25.69
C ARG A 51 2.59 24.53 -24.36
N ARG A 52 1.48 24.33 -23.64
CA ARG A 52 1.47 23.52 -22.41
C ARG A 52 1.82 22.07 -22.72
N TRP A 53 1.22 21.48 -23.75
CA TRP A 53 1.55 20.12 -24.19
C TRP A 53 3.02 19.97 -24.60
N CYS A 54 3.56 20.90 -25.41
CA CYS A 54 4.99 20.86 -25.78
C CYS A 54 5.92 20.92 -24.55
N ARG A 55 5.57 21.68 -23.51
CA ARG A 55 6.33 21.67 -22.24
C ARG A 55 6.21 20.34 -21.52
N THR A 56 5.00 19.80 -21.40
CA THR A 56 4.79 18.49 -20.79
C THR A 56 5.58 17.38 -21.48
N PHE A 57 5.66 17.40 -22.82
CA PHE A 57 6.46 16.42 -23.56
C PHE A 57 7.96 16.59 -23.33
N SER A 58 8.44 17.83 -23.23
CA SER A 58 9.83 18.11 -22.84
C SER A 58 10.16 17.60 -21.44
N ASP A 59 9.26 17.84 -20.48
CA ASP A 59 9.43 17.41 -19.09
C ASP A 59 9.40 15.87 -18.97
N VAL A 60 8.49 15.20 -19.69
CA VAL A 60 8.38 13.72 -19.69
C VAL A 60 9.58 13.07 -20.36
N HIS A 61 10.14 13.63 -21.44
CA HIS A 61 11.37 13.09 -22.04
C HIS A 61 12.62 13.30 -21.17
N GLN A 62 12.63 14.33 -20.30
CA GLN A 62 13.69 14.53 -19.31
C GLN A 62 13.52 13.66 -18.06
N GLN A 63 12.31 13.13 -17.81
CA GLN A 63 12.01 12.25 -16.67
C GLN A 63 12.02 10.78 -17.12
N VAL A 64 13.21 10.21 -17.26
CA VAL A 64 13.41 8.77 -17.51
C VAL A 64 13.26 7.94 -16.22
N GLU A 65 13.11 8.58 -15.07
CA GLU A 65 12.68 7.92 -13.83
C GLU A 65 11.26 8.37 -13.47
N ASP A 66 10.38 7.41 -13.17
CA ASP A 66 9.02 7.64 -12.69
C ASP A 66 9.05 8.61 -11.49
N ILE A 67 8.75 9.89 -11.73
CA ILE A 67 8.54 10.82 -10.63
C ILE A 67 7.28 10.35 -9.88
N PRO A 68 7.38 10.03 -8.59
CA PRO A 68 6.20 9.68 -7.81
C PRO A 68 5.22 10.84 -7.89
N ARG A 69 3.99 10.57 -8.35
CA ARG A 69 2.93 11.58 -8.39
C ARG A 69 2.87 12.28 -7.03
N SER A 70 2.95 13.60 -7.03
CA SER A 70 2.98 14.49 -5.86
C SER A 70 1.60 14.60 -5.18
N GLY A 71 0.95 13.46 -4.98
CA GLY A 71 -0.30 13.28 -4.28
C GLY A 71 -0.19 12.09 -3.33
N TRP A 72 0.41 12.32 -2.16
CA TRP A 72 0.06 11.63 -0.93
C TRP A 72 0.37 10.13 -0.79
N THR A 73 1.65 9.71 -0.79
CA THR A 73 1.96 8.28 -0.53
C THR A 73 3.25 7.97 0.22
N ARG A 74 4.15 8.92 0.51
CA ARG A 74 5.48 8.59 1.09
C ARG A 74 5.79 9.11 2.49
N THR A 75 5.04 10.08 3.04
CA THR A 75 5.38 10.67 4.35
C THR A 75 4.94 9.82 5.55
N ALA A 76 3.87 9.03 5.39
CA ALA A 76 3.31 8.24 6.50
C ALA A 76 4.05 6.91 6.73
N THR A 77 4.58 6.30 5.67
CA THR A 77 5.28 5.01 5.70
C THR A 77 6.79 5.22 5.73
N THR A 78 7.27 5.95 6.73
CA THR A 78 8.70 6.06 7.02
C THR A 78 9.14 4.92 7.91
N ASP A 79 10.42 4.52 7.84
CA ASP A 79 10.98 3.48 8.71
C ASP A 79 10.80 3.81 10.20
N ALA A 80 10.86 5.10 10.55
CA ALA A 80 10.59 5.60 11.90
C ALA A 80 9.15 5.29 12.35
N ASN A 81 8.15 5.55 11.49
CA ASN A 81 6.76 5.25 11.80
C ASN A 81 6.52 3.74 11.87
N ILE A 82 7.12 2.95 10.97
CA ILE A 82 7.03 1.49 11.00
C ILE A 82 7.57 0.94 12.33
N GLY A 83 8.74 1.40 12.76
CA GLY A 83 9.33 1.02 14.05
C GLY A 83 8.43 1.40 15.23
N LYS A 84 7.91 2.63 15.23
CA LYS A 84 7.01 3.09 16.30
C LYS A 84 5.71 2.27 16.35
N VAL A 85 5.13 1.88 15.21
CA VAL A 85 3.98 0.96 15.18
C VAL A 85 4.33 -0.40 15.79
N ASP A 86 5.49 -0.99 15.46
CA ASP A 86 5.90 -2.28 16.03
C ASP A 86 6.06 -2.20 17.56
N ASP A 87 6.69 -1.13 18.06
CA ASP A 87 6.85 -0.89 19.49
C ASP A 87 5.50 -0.74 20.22
N MET A 88 4.57 0.02 19.65
CA MET A 88 3.22 0.20 20.20
C MET A 88 2.46 -1.13 20.31
N ILE A 89 2.53 -1.97 19.27
CA ILE A 89 1.89 -3.29 19.28
C ILE A 89 2.57 -4.23 20.28
N ARG A 90 3.89 -4.18 20.43
CA ARG A 90 4.63 -4.99 21.40
C ARG A 90 4.29 -4.61 22.85
N ALA A 91 4.17 -3.31 23.11
CA ALA A 91 3.79 -2.79 24.43
C ALA A 91 2.34 -3.15 24.80
N ASN A 92 1.40 -3.02 23.85
CA ASN A 92 0.00 -3.37 24.05
C ASN A 92 -0.56 -4.19 22.89
N ARG A 93 -0.71 -5.51 23.10
CA ARG A 93 -1.25 -6.43 22.10
C ARG A 93 -2.73 -6.23 21.78
N ARG A 94 -3.44 -5.35 22.49
CA ARG A 94 -4.85 -5.03 22.29
C ARG A 94 -5.08 -3.65 21.65
N ILE A 95 -4.02 -2.98 21.20
CA ILE A 95 -4.12 -1.67 20.56
C ILE A 95 -4.97 -1.73 19.28
N THR A 96 -5.75 -0.68 19.06
CA THR A 96 -6.61 -0.51 17.88
C THR A 96 -5.89 0.22 16.76
N VAL A 97 -6.36 0.05 15.52
CA VAL A 97 -5.82 0.77 14.36
C VAL A 97 -6.03 2.28 14.50
N ASP A 98 -7.16 2.70 15.08
CA ASP A 98 -7.50 4.11 15.31
C ASP A 98 -6.54 4.77 16.31
N GLU A 99 -6.22 4.10 17.43
CA GLU A 99 -5.24 4.60 18.40
C GLU A 99 -3.85 4.77 17.76
N VAL A 100 -3.44 3.82 16.90
CA VAL A 100 -2.19 3.93 16.15
C VAL A 100 -2.21 5.11 15.17
N ALA A 101 -3.33 5.29 14.46
CA ALA A 101 -3.49 6.37 13.50
C ALA A 101 -3.45 7.76 14.16
N GLU A 102 -4.13 7.90 15.31
CA GLU A 102 -4.16 9.13 16.10
C GLU A 102 -2.78 9.50 16.65
N GLU A 103 -2.08 8.52 17.26
CA GLU A 103 -0.75 8.72 17.85
C GLU A 103 0.31 9.11 16.82
N LEU A 104 0.22 8.57 15.60
CA LEU A 104 1.15 8.86 14.51
C LEU A 104 0.69 10.01 13.61
N ARG A 105 -0.52 10.54 13.84
CA ARG A 105 -1.19 11.52 12.97
C ARG A 105 -1.20 11.11 11.49
N ILE A 106 -1.46 9.83 11.24
CA ILE A 106 -1.61 9.25 9.91
C ILE A 106 -3.07 8.85 9.69
N SER A 107 -3.44 8.56 8.44
CA SER A 107 -4.78 8.05 8.17
C SER A 107 -4.94 6.61 8.68
N HIS A 108 -6.16 6.25 9.07
CA HIS A 108 -6.53 4.89 9.48
C HIS A 108 -6.05 3.84 8.47
N GLU A 109 -6.29 4.07 7.19
CA GLU A 109 -5.91 3.15 6.11
C GLU A 109 -4.39 2.92 6.05
N ARG A 110 -3.58 3.96 6.31
CA ARG A 110 -2.12 3.82 6.34
C ARG A 110 -1.65 3.08 7.59
N ALA A 111 -2.22 3.36 8.75
CA ALA A 111 -1.95 2.57 9.95
C ALA A 111 -2.29 1.10 9.70
N GLN A 112 -3.44 0.81 9.10
CA GLN A 112 -3.86 -0.55 8.74
C GLN A 112 -2.88 -1.24 7.79
N ASN A 113 -2.44 -0.53 6.74
CA ASN A 113 -1.46 -1.05 5.77
C ASN A 113 -0.11 -1.34 6.43
N ILE A 114 0.39 -0.46 7.31
CA ILE A 114 1.63 -0.71 8.06
C ILE A 114 1.51 -1.97 8.92
N ILE A 115 0.40 -2.11 9.66
CA ILE A 115 0.17 -3.25 10.55
C ILE A 115 0.08 -4.57 9.76
N HIS A 116 -0.73 -4.61 8.69
CA HIS A 116 -1.07 -5.87 8.01
C HIS A 116 -0.15 -6.22 6.84
N ASP A 117 0.27 -5.24 6.04
CA ASP A 117 1.00 -5.50 4.80
C ASP A 117 2.51 -5.37 4.99
N ILE A 118 2.95 -4.44 5.82
CA ILE A 118 4.39 -4.21 6.06
C ILE A 118 4.87 -5.10 7.22
N LEU A 119 4.31 -4.93 8.42
CA LEU A 119 4.71 -5.70 9.61
C LEU A 119 4.11 -7.12 9.66
N ARG A 120 3.15 -7.42 8.77
CA ARG A 120 2.50 -8.74 8.65
C ARG A 120 1.78 -9.22 9.92
N TYR A 121 1.40 -8.31 10.82
CA TYR A 121 0.57 -8.66 11.96
C TYR A 121 -0.84 -9.07 11.52
N ARG A 122 -1.44 -10.00 12.25
CA ARG A 122 -2.82 -10.45 12.07
C ARG A 122 -3.57 -10.34 13.39
N LYS A 123 -4.86 -10.00 13.31
CA LYS A 123 -5.73 -9.96 14.47
C LYS A 123 -6.02 -11.39 14.93
N ALA A 124 -5.67 -11.70 16.18
CA ALA A 124 -6.14 -12.90 16.86
C ALA A 124 -7.32 -12.53 17.76
N SER A 125 -8.43 -13.25 17.66
CA SER A 125 -9.55 -13.09 18.59
C SER A 125 -9.15 -13.60 19.98
N ALA A 126 -9.46 -12.83 21.02
CA ALA A 126 -9.29 -13.29 22.39
C ALA A 126 -10.11 -14.57 22.62
N ARG A 127 -9.52 -15.55 23.33
CA ARG A 127 -10.23 -16.76 23.74
C ARG A 127 -10.92 -16.50 25.07
N TRP A 128 -12.15 -17.02 25.22
CA TRP A 128 -12.84 -16.96 26.50
C TRP A 128 -12.09 -17.80 27.54
N VAL A 129 -11.87 -17.23 28.72
CA VAL A 129 -11.22 -17.91 29.85
C VAL A 129 -12.27 -18.07 30.95
N PRO A 130 -12.55 -19.29 31.43
CA PRO A 130 -13.68 -19.53 32.33
C PRO A 130 -13.67 -18.73 33.63
N ARG A 131 -12.48 -18.45 34.17
CA ARG A 131 -12.32 -17.70 35.41
C ARG A 131 -10.95 -17.05 35.46
N GLN A 132 -10.88 -15.88 36.11
CA GLN A 132 -9.61 -15.28 36.54
C GLN A 132 -9.02 -16.10 37.71
N LEU A 133 -7.85 -16.71 37.48
CA LEU A 133 -7.18 -17.51 38.50
C LEU A 133 -6.43 -16.60 39.48
N THR A 134 -6.51 -16.94 40.76
CA THR A 134 -5.64 -16.37 41.80
C THR A 134 -4.31 -17.11 41.81
N SER A 135 -3.28 -16.57 42.46
CA SER A 135 -1.99 -17.25 42.63
C SER A 135 -2.14 -18.66 43.22
N THR A 136 -2.95 -18.78 44.28
CA THR A 136 -3.25 -20.06 44.92
C THR A 136 -3.89 -21.07 43.96
N HIS A 137 -4.86 -20.64 43.14
CA HIS A 137 -5.45 -21.52 42.13
C HIS A 137 -4.43 -21.95 41.06
N GLN A 138 -3.50 -21.08 40.68
CA GLN A 138 -2.46 -21.41 39.70
C GLN A 138 -1.49 -22.45 40.26
N GLU A 139 -1.03 -22.26 41.50
CA GLU A 139 -0.13 -23.18 42.20
C GLU A 139 -0.76 -24.57 42.34
N GLN A 140 -2.00 -24.65 42.83
CA GLN A 140 -2.72 -25.92 42.96
C GLN A 140 -2.87 -26.62 41.61
N ARG A 141 -3.25 -25.88 40.56
CA ARG A 141 -3.39 -26.45 39.21
C ARG A 141 -2.06 -26.97 38.67
N MET A 142 -0.96 -26.26 38.88
CA MET A 142 0.36 -26.72 38.47
C MET A 142 0.78 -27.99 39.23
N ALA A 143 0.61 -28.01 40.55
CA ALA A 143 0.93 -29.17 41.38
C ALA A 143 0.20 -30.43 40.92
N VAL A 144 -1.13 -30.34 40.79
CA VAL A 144 -1.96 -31.47 40.32
C VAL A 144 -1.57 -31.89 38.90
N SER A 145 -1.32 -30.94 37.99
CA SER A 145 -0.90 -31.28 36.62
C SER A 145 0.43 -32.02 36.58
N LEU A 146 1.38 -31.65 37.45
CA LEU A 146 2.69 -32.30 37.56
C LEU A 146 2.57 -33.70 38.17
N GLU A 147 1.75 -33.88 39.21
CA GLU A 147 1.46 -35.20 39.79
C GLU A 147 0.85 -36.15 38.75
N HIS A 148 -0.15 -35.68 38.01
CA HIS A 148 -0.78 -36.46 36.94
C HIS A 148 0.22 -36.86 35.85
N LEU A 149 1.10 -35.93 35.46
CA LEU A 149 2.16 -36.21 34.49
C LEU A 149 3.14 -37.27 35.02
N TYR A 150 3.57 -37.13 36.27
CA TYR A 150 4.51 -38.05 36.90
C TYR A 150 3.94 -39.47 37.00
N VAL A 151 2.69 -39.60 37.46
CA VAL A 151 1.97 -40.88 37.53
C VAL A 151 1.82 -41.50 36.13
N SER A 152 1.51 -40.69 35.12
CA SER A 152 1.37 -41.19 33.74
C SER A 152 2.71 -41.74 33.20
N ILE A 153 3.81 -41.03 33.46
CA ILE A 153 5.15 -41.46 33.04
C ILE A 153 5.59 -42.73 33.81
N SER A 154 5.32 -42.82 35.10
CA SER A 154 5.72 -43.99 35.91
C SER A 154 4.95 -45.25 35.50
N VAL A 155 3.65 -45.14 35.23
CA VAL A 155 2.83 -46.25 34.71
C VAL A 155 3.33 -46.70 33.33
N LEU A 156 3.64 -45.77 32.42
CA LEU A 156 4.19 -46.11 31.10
C LEU A 156 5.54 -46.82 31.21
N ARG A 157 6.44 -46.35 32.09
CA ARG A 157 7.72 -47.03 32.35
C ARG A 157 7.52 -48.44 32.88
N ASN A 158 6.65 -48.62 33.87
CA ASN A 158 6.37 -49.93 34.46
C ASN A 158 5.77 -50.90 33.42
N ASN A 159 4.87 -50.44 32.56
CA ASN A 159 4.29 -51.24 31.50
C ASN A 159 5.31 -51.66 30.42
N ILE A 160 6.29 -50.80 30.11
CA ILE A 160 7.38 -51.14 29.18
C ILE A 160 8.30 -52.21 29.79
N VAL A 161 8.68 -52.04 31.07
CA VAL A 161 9.54 -53.01 31.77
C VAL A 161 8.86 -54.38 31.88
N GLN A 162 7.55 -54.43 32.17
CA GLN A 162 6.78 -55.67 32.21
C GLN A 162 6.71 -56.36 30.84
N LYS A 163 6.49 -55.60 29.75
CA LYS A 163 6.49 -56.12 28.38
C LYS A 163 7.86 -56.61 27.89
N ALA A 164 8.95 -56.07 28.42
CA ALA A 164 10.31 -56.53 28.08
C ALA A 164 10.73 -57.79 28.86
N SER A 165 9.96 -58.16 29.89
CA SER A 165 10.24 -59.31 30.77
C SER A 165 9.33 -60.52 30.49
N THR A 166 8.46 -60.43 29.48
CA THR A 166 7.59 -61.50 28.98
C THR A 166 8.05 -61.90 27.59
#